data_AF-A0A6B7E1R9-F1
#
_entry.id   AF-A0A6B7E1R9-F1
#
_cell.length_a   1.000
_cell.length_b   1.000
_cell.length_c   1.000
_cell.angle_alpha   90.00
_cell.angle_beta   90.00
_cell.angle_gamma   90.00
#
_symmetry.space_group_name_H-M   'P 1'
#
loop_
_entity.id
_entity.type
_entity.pdbx_description
1 polymer ?
#
loop_
_entity_poly.entity_id
_entity_poly.type
_entity_poly.pdbx_seq_one_letter_code
_entity_poly.pdbx_strand_id
1 'polypeptide(L)'
;GIIRMMQVLPTTKTDVFLPFIVLALWGAILANLTCLQQTDLKSLIAYSSISHMGLVVAAIIIQTPWGLSGAMALMIAHGFTSSALFCLANTTYERTHTRILILTRGFHNILPMTTTWWLLTNLMNIATPPALNFTSELLIMSSLFNWCPTTIILLGLSMLITASYS
;
A
#
# COMPACT_ATOMS: atom_id res chain seq x y z
N GLY A 1 10.05 10.20 9.81
CA GLY A 1 10.03 10.59 11.23
C GLY A 1 10.45 9.44 12.12
N ILE A 2 9.65 8.37 12.16
CA ILE A 2 9.84 7.20 13.03
C ILE A 2 11.25 6.62 12.93
N ILE A 3 11.76 6.37 11.72
CA ILE A 3 13.12 5.81 11.51
C ILE A 3 14.21 6.65 12.18
N ARG A 4 14.13 7.99 12.07
CA ARG A 4 15.13 8.89 12.68
C ARG A 4 15.02 8.90 14.21
N MET A 5 13.80 8.86 14.75
CA MET A 5 13.59 8.85 16.20
C MET A 5 14.00 7.52 16.85
N MET A 6 13.75 6.40 16.18
CA MET A 6 14.15 5.07 16.69
C MET A 6 15.67 4.91 16.82
N GLN A 7 16.46 5.62 16.02
CA GLN A 7 17.93 5.60 16.13
C GLN A 7 18.43 6.28 17.41
N VAL A 8 17.65 7.22 17.96
CA VAL A 8 18.01 7.96 19.18
C VAL A 8 17.50 7.25 20.44
N LEU A 9 16.41 6.48 20.31
CA LEU A 9 15.85 5.69 21.40
C LEU A 9 16.72 4.46 21.70
N PRO A 10 16.76 3.99 22.96
CA PRO A 10 17.43 2.74 23.29
C PRO A 10 16.80 1.57 22.54
N THR A 11 17.63 0.59 22.17
CA THR A 11 17.17 -0.67 21.55
C THR A 11 16.21 -1.37 22.52
N THR A 12 14.93 -1.24 22.22
CA THR A 12 13.84 -1.69 23.07
C THR A 12 13.35 -3.02 22.53
N LYS A 13 13.04 -3.96 23.44
CA LYS A 13 12.48 -5.24 23.05
C LYS A 13 11.15 -5.02 22.31
N THR A 14 10.90 -5.83 21.31
CA THR A 14 9.68 -5.80 20.48
C THR A 14 8.40 -5.97 21.32
N ASP A 15 8.48 -6.58 22.50
CA ASP A 15 7.36 -6.77 23.44
C ASP A 15 6.66 -5.46 23.81
N VAL A 16 7.42 -4.36 23.96
CA VAL A 16 6.85 -3.05 24.34
C VAL A 16 6.04 -2.44 23.18
N PHE A 17 6.39 -2.77 21.94
CA PHE A 17 5.73 -2.23 20.75
C PHE A 17 4.76 -3.18 20.06
N LEU A 18 4.55 -4.37 20.62
CA LEU A 18 3.54 -5.33 20.15
C LEU A 18 2.17 -4.69 19.87
N PRO A 19 1.59 -3.84 20.75
CA PRO A 19 0.29 -3.22 20.45
C PRO A 19 0.31 -2.35 19.18
N PHE A 20 1.44 -1.68 18.88
CA PHE A 20 1.56 -0.87 17.68
C PHE A 20 1.69 -1.72 16.41
N ILE A 21 2.40 -2.86 16.49
CA ILE A 21 2.47 -3.80 15.36
C ILE A 21 1.08 -4.37 15.05
N VAL A 22 0.34 -4.78 16.08
CA VAL A 22 -1.02 -5.31 15.94
C VAL A 22 -1.94 -4.25 15.34
N LEU A 23 -1.91 -3.02 15.84
CA LEU A 23 -2.69 -1.91 15.31
C LEU A 23 -2.35 -1.62 13.83
N ALA A 24 -1.06 -1.64 13.48
CA ALA A 24 -0.62 -1.36 12.11
C ALA A 24 -1.10 -2.43 11.12
N LEU A 25 -0.96 -3.71 11.48
CA LEU A 25 -1.37 -4.81 10.60
C LEU A 25 -2.89 -4.94 10.47
N TRP A 26 -3.63 -4.82 11.59
CA TRP A 26 -5.10 -4.81 11.54
C TRP A 26 -5.63 -3.56 10.83
N GLY A 27 -5.01 -2.40 11.07
CA GLY A 27 -5.34 -1.15 10.39
C GLY A 27 -5.15 -1.27 8.87
N ALA A 28 -4.10 -1.97 8.41
CA ALA A 28 -3.88 -2.20 6.99
C ALA A 28 -4.99 -3.03 6.35
N ILE A 29 -5.46 -4.10 7.01
CA ILE A 29 -6.58 -4.91 6.50
C ILE A 29 -7.89 -4.13 6.52
N LEU A 30 -8.17 -3.41 7.61
CA LEU A 30 -9.39 -2.62 7.69
C LEU A 30 -9.42 -1.54 6.59
N ALA A 31 -8.29 -0.90 6.31
CA ALA A 31 -8.18 0.04 5.18
C ALA A 31 -8.40 -0.65 3.83
N ASN A 32 -7.91 -1.88 3.64
CA ASN A 32 -8.19 -2.64 2.42
C ASN A 32 -9.67 -3.02 2.29
N LEU A 33 -10.33 -3.38 3.40
CA LEU A 33 -11.77 -3.68 3.40
C LEU A 33 -12.62 -2.43 3.12
N THR A 34 -12.23 -1.26 3.62
CA THR A 34 -12.95 -0.02 3.31
C THR A 34 -12.80 0.36 1.84
N CYS A 35 -11.68 0.01 1.18
CA CYS A 35 -11.48 0.25 -0.26
C CYS A 35 -12.55 -0.43 -1.13
N LEU A 36 -12.99 -1.65 -0.76
CA LEU A 36 -14.03 -2.38 -1.50
C LEU A 36 -15.38 -1.66 -1.54
N GLN A 37 -15.63 -0.77 -0.58
CA GLN A 37 -16.89 -0.04 -0.45
C GLN A 37 -16.79 1.39 -0.98
N GLN A 38 -15.61 1.86 -1.38
CA GLN A 38 -15.44 3.23 -1.85
C GLN A 38 -16.00 3.39 -3.27
N THR A 39 -16.92 4.34 -3.43
CA THR A 39 -17.47 4.73 -4.74
C THR A 39 -16.68 5.85 -5.42
N ASP A 40 -15.89 6.59 -4.64
CA ASP A 40 -15.14 7.77 -5.08
C ASP A 40 -13.67 7.42 -5.38
N LEU A 41 -13.23 7.72 -6.61
CA LEU A 41 -11.89 7.35 -7.12
C LEU A 41 -10.73 7.89 -6.25
N LYS A 42 -10.76 9.18 -5.89
CA LYS A 42 -9.70 9.78 -5.04
C LYS A 42 -9.67 9.18 -3.63
N SER A 43 -10.83 8.79 -3.10
CA SER A 43 -10.92 8.16 -1.78
C SER A 43 -10.40 6.73 -1.79
N LEU A 44 -10.68 5.97 -2.86
CA LEU A 44 -10.16 4.61 -3.06
C LEU A 44 -8.63 4.63 -3.10
N ILE A 45 -8.03 5.55 -3.88
CA ILE A 45 -6.57 5.70 -3.93
C ILE A 45 -6.01 6.08 -2.55
N ALA A 46 -6.66 7.01 -1.83
CA ALA A 46 -6.22 7.41 -0.50
C ALA A 46 -6.26 6.25 0.51
N TYR A 47 -7.33 5.47 0.59
CA TYR A 47 -7.40 4.33 1.50
C TYR A 47 -6.42 3.22 1.13
N SER A 48 -6.18 2.98 -0.17
CA SER A 48 -5.16 2.02 -0.60
C SER A 48 -3.75 2.45 -0.16
N SER A 49 -3.44 3.76 -0.10
CA SER A 49 -2.15 4.22 0.43
C SER A 49 -1.98 4.00 1.93
N ILE A 50 -3.08 4.06 2.70
CA ILE A 50 -3.04 3.82 4.15
C ILE A 50 -2.64 2.36 4.44
N SER A 51 -3.08 1.39 3.63
CA SER A 51 -2.74 -0.02 3.87
C SER A 51 -1.26 -0.32 3.62
N HIS A 52 -0.67 0.17 2.52
CA HIS A 52 0.77 0.05 2.27
C HIS A 52 1.60 0.74 3.37
N MET A 53 1.18 1.93 3.82
CA MET A 53 1.87 2.61 4.92
C MET A 53 1.71 1.90 6.27
N GLY A 54 0.61 1.17 6.50
CA GLY A 54 0.45 0.28 7.65
C GLY A 54 1.52 -0.82 7.70
N LEU A 55 1.84 -1.42 6.55
CA LEU A 55 2.94 -2.39 6.42
C LEU A 55 4.31 -1.76 6.70
N VAL A 56 4.55 -0.53 6.21
CA VAL A 56 5.77 0.24 6.49
C VAL A 56 5.96 0.44 8.00
N VAL A 57 4.90 0.84 8.72
CA VAL A 57 4.97 1.05 10.18
C VAL A 57 5.28 -0.25 10.91
N ALA A 58 4.62 -1.36 10.55
CA ALA A 58 4.87 -2.66 11.16
C ALA A 58 6.33 -3.10 10.98
N ALA A 59 6.89 -2.95 9.77
CA ALA A 59 8.28 -3.33 9.48
C ALA A 59 9.32 -2.46 10.20
N ILE A 60 9.09 -1.15 10.33
CA ILE A 60 10.01 -0.25 11.03
C ILE A 60 10.08 -0.59 12.52
N ILE A 61 8.95 -0.96 13.14
CA ILE A 61 8.89 -1.29 14.57
C ILE A 61 9.63 -2.59 14.91
N ILE A 62 9.71 -3.54 13.97
CA ILE A 62 10.44 -4.81 14.16
C ILE A 62 11.96 -4.60 14.16
N GLN A 63 12.46 -3.47 13.63
CA GLN A 63 13.87 -3.06 13.67
C GLN A 63 14.87 -4.09 13.09
N THR A 64 14.44 -4.93 12.14
CA THR A 64 15.35 -5.81 11.40
C THR A 64 15.96 -5.10 10.19
N PRO A 65 17.17 -5.47 9.74
CA PRO A 65 17.77 -4.85 8.55
C PRO A 65 16.94 -5.07 7.29
N TRP A 66 16.28 -6.23 7.17
CA TRP A 66 15.36 -6.57 6.08
C TRP A 66 14.06 -5.76 6.15
N GLY A 67 13.50 -5.56 7.35
CA GLY A 67 12.31 -4.74 7.54
C GLY A 67 12.57 -3.27 7.22
N LEU A 68 13.73 -2.74 7.63
CA LEU A 68 14.07 -1.33 7.40
C LEU A 68 14.41 -1.05 5.93
N SER A 69 15.11 -1.96 5.25
CA SER A 69 15.35 -1.84 3.80
C SER A 69 14.05 -1.97 3.00
N GLY A 70 13.19 -2.92 3.35
CA GLY A 70 11.86 -3.09 2.75
C GLY A 70 10.96 -1.88 2.96
N ALA A 71 10.90 -1.34 4.18
CA ALA A 71 10.14 -0.12 4.50
C ALA A 71 10.61 1.10 3.70
N MET A 72 11.92 1.30 3.57
CA MET A 72 12.49 2.37 2.75
C MET A 72 12.16 2.21 1.27
N ALA A 73 12.32 1.00 0.74
CA ALA A 73 11.98 0.69 -0.64
C ALA A 73 10.48 0.93 -0.91
N LEU A 74 9.59 0.50 0.00
CA LEU A 74 8.14 0.66 -0.16
C LEU A 74 7.74 2.13 -0.09
N MET A 75 8.32 2.94 0.80
CA MET A 75 8.02 4.38 0.84
C MET A 75 8.39 5.09 -0.47
N ILE A 76 9.52 4.72 -1.08
CA ILE A 76 9.95 5.29 -2.37
C ILE A 76 9.02 4.80 -3.49
N ALA A 77 8.83 3.49 -3.58
CA ALA A 77 8.00 2.86 -4.61
C ALA A 77 6.55 3.36 -4.56
N HIS A 78 5.98 3.39 -3.35
CA HIS A 78 4.63 3.88 -3.11
C HIS A 78 4.50 5.37 -3.42
N GLY A 79 5.53 6.18 -3.14
CA GLY A 79 5.55 7.59 -3.51
C GLY A 79 5.41 7.82 -5.02
N PHE A 80 6.03 6.98 -5.85
CA PHE A 80 5.87 7.03 -7.30
C PHE A 80 4.51 6.50 -7.77
N THR A 81 4.04 5.38 -7.22
CA THR A 81 2.78 4.76 -7.66
C THR A 81 1.56 5.57 -7.27
N SER A 82 1.48 6.03 -6.02
CA SER A 82 0.37 6.85 -5.52
C SER A 82 0.28 8.21 -6.22
N SER A 83 1.40 8.89 -6.46
CA SER A 83 1.41 10.17 -7.19
C SER A 83 0.95 10.01 -8.64
N ALA A 84 1.36 8.93 -9.32
CA ALA A 84 0.87 8.61 -10.66
C ALA A 84 -0.65 8.33 -10.67
N LEU A 85 -1.16 7.56 -9.70
CA LEU A 85 -2.60 7.30 -9.55
C LEU A 85 -3.39 8.59 -9.29
N PHE A 86 -2.91 9.47 -8.40
CA PHE A 86 -3.57 10.76 -8.15
C PHE A 86 -3.54 11.67 -9.38
N CYS A 87 -2.46 11.65 -10.16
CA CYS A 87 -2.37 12.38 -11.43
C CYS A 87 -3.42 11.86 -12.44
N LEU A 88 -3.52 10.55 -12.62
CA LEU A 88 -4.50 9.91 -13.51
C LEU A 88 -5.94 10.14 -13.04
N ALA A 89 -6.19 10.10 -11.73
CA ALA A 89 -7.47 10.46 -11.15
C ALA A 89 -7.84 11.92 -11.38
N ASN A 90 -6.85 12.82 -11.45
CA ASN A 90 -7.10 14.22 -11.74
C ASN A 90 -7.37 14.47 -13.22
N THR A 91 -6.64 13.83 -14.14
CA THR A 91 -6.88 14.00 -15.59
C THR A 91 -8.26 13.47 -16.00
N THR A 92 -8.70 12.35 -15.41
CA THR A 92 -10.08 11.84 -15.60
C THR A 92 -11.13 12.78 -15.02
N TYR A 93 -10.86 13.37 -13.85
CA TYR A 93 -11.73 14.36 -13.24
C TYR A 93 -11.85 15.65 -14.07
N GLU A 94 -10.76 16.19 -14.62
CA GLU A 94 -10.80 17.39 -15.46
C GLU A 94 -11.62 17.20 -16.73
N ARG A 95 -11.77 15.97 -17.22
CA ARG A 95 -12.55 15.64 -18.42
C ARG A 95 -14.02 15.35 -18.13
N THR A 96 -14.32 14.77 -16.98
CA THR A 96 -15.68 14.32 -16.64
C THR A 96 -16.39 15.22 -15.64
N HIS A 97 -15.64 16.02 -14.87
CA HIS A 97 -16.10 16.74 -13.68
C HIS A 97 -16.80 15.85 -12.64
N THR A 98 -16.57 14.53 -12.65
CA THR A 98 -17.14 13.59 -11.68
C THR A 98 -16.06 12.72 -11.05
N ARG A 99 -16.29 12.30 -9.80
CA ARG A 99 -15.37 11.44 -9.04
C ARG A 99 -15.91 10.02 -8.82
N ILE A 100 -17.14 9.77 -9.26
CA ILE A 100 -17.89 8.53 -9.03
C ILE A 100 -17.45 7.48 -10.05
N LEU A 101 -16.94 6.35 -9.56
CA LEU A 101 -16.31 5.32 -10.39
C LEU A 101 -17.26 4.72 -11.44
N ILE A 102 -18.55 4.55 -11.09
CA ILE A 102 -19.58 4.02 -12.00
C ILE A 102 -19.76 4.91 -13.24
N LEU A 103 -19.65 6.23 -13.09
CA LEU A 103 -19.77 7.19 -14.20
C LEU A 103 -18.53 7.20 -15.11
N THR A 104 -17.39 6.71 -14.60
CA THR A 104 -16.14 6.58 -15.36
C THR A 104 -16.01 5.24 -16.09
N ARG A 105 -17.09 4.44 -16.14
CA ARG A 105 -17.10 3.19 -16.90
C ARG A 105 -17.06 3.47 -18.41
N GLY A 106 -16.21 2.75 -19.13
CA GLY A 106 -16.13 2.83 -20.61
C GLY A 106 -15.05 3.76 -21.16
N PHE A 107 -14.29 4.45 -20.29
CA PHE A 107 -13.17 5.30 -20.71
C PHE A 107 -12.06 4.57 -21.49
N HIS A 108 -11.98 3.24 -21.37
CA HIS A 108 -11.02 2.40 -22.09
C HIS A 108 -11.15 2.42 -23.60
N ASN A 109 -12.37 2.61 -24.12
CA ASN A 109 -12.57 2.70 -25.57
C ASN A 109 -12.29 4.11 -26.12
N ILE A 110 -12.42 5.14 -25.29
CA ILE A 110 -12.32 6.55 -25.71
C ILE A 110 -10.86 7.04 -25.63
N LEU A 111 -10.13 6.65 -24.57
CA LEU A 111 -8.78 7.13 -24.29
C LEU A 111 -7.82 5.95 -24.02
N PRO A 112 -7.47 5.16 -25.05
CA PRO A 112 -6.69 3.92 -24.89
C PRO A 112 -5.30 4.15 -24.29
N MET A 113 -4.69 5.31 -24.54
CA MET A 113 -3.39 5.65 -23.93
C MET A 113 -3.52 5.95 -22.43
N THR A 114 -4.63 6.54 -21.99
CA THR A 114 -4.83 6.74 -20.54
C THR A 114 -5.08 5.42 -19.83
N THR A 115 -5.66 4.44 -20.53
CA THR A 115 -5.97 3.14 -19.92
C THR A 115 -4.78 2.21 -19.84
N THR A 116 -3.81 2.31 -20.75
CA THR A 116 -2.52 1.64 -20.56
C THR A 116 -1.78 2.20 -19.34
N TRP A 117 -1.81 3.52 -19.12
CA TRP A 117 -1.25 4.13 -17.91
C TRP A 117 -1.99 3.72 -16.63
N TRP A 118 -3.32 3.66 -16.65
CA TRP A 118 -4.11 3.12 -15.54
C TRP A 118 -3.76 1.67 -15.23
N LEU A 119 -3.68 0.82 -16.25
CA LEU A 119 -3.32 -0.59 -16.07
C LEU A 119 -1.91 -0.71 -15.49
N LEU A 120 -0.92 0.01 -16.03
CA LEU A 120 0.45 -0.06 -15.56
C LEU A 120 0.59 0.40 -14.10
N THR A 121 -0.06 1.50 -13.73
CA THR A 121 -0.02 2.03 -12.37
C THR A 121 -0.78 1.14 -11.38
N ASN A 122 -1.90 0.54 -11.77
CA ASN A 122 -2.60 -0.45 -10.95
C ASN A 122 -1.78 -1.73 -10.77
N LEU A 123 -1.10 -2.23 -11.81
CA LEU A 123 -0.20 -3.38 -11.70
C LEU A 123 0.96 -3.11 -10.74
N MET A 124 1.50 -1.88 -10.74
CA MET A 124 2.48 -1.47 -9.75
C MET A 124 1.89 -1.40 -8.34
N ASN A 125 0.63 -0.94 -8.19
CA ASN A 125 -0.07 -0.85 -6.91
C ASN A 125 -0.35 -2.22 -6.28
N ILE A 126 -0.77 -3.21 -7.09
CA ILE A 126 -0.99 -4.62 -6.66
C ILE A 126 0.33 -5.34 -6.34
N ALA A 127 1.47 -4.66 -6.52
CA ALA A 127 2.79 -5.23 -6.28
C ALA A 127 3.01 -6.51 -7.11
N THR A 128 2.65 -6.47 -8.39
CA THR A 128 2.95 -7.57 -9.33
C THR A 128 4.44 -7.56 -9.71
N PRO A 129 5.11 -8.71 -9.89
CA PRO A 129 6.47 -8.73 -10.44
C PRO A 129 6.42 -8.21 -11.89
N PRO A 130 7.28 -7.26 -12.33
CA PRO A 130 8.57 -6.80 -11.80
C PRO A 130 8.53 -5.45 -11.03
N ALA A 131 7.41 -5.05 -10.41
CA ALA A 131 7.27 -3.74 -9.76
C ALA A 131 8.14 -3.58 -8.49
N LEU A 132 8.49 -2.34 -8.17
CA LEU A 132 9.28 -2.01 -6.98
C LEU A 132 8.47 -2.19 -5.68
N ASN A 133 7.14 -2.05 -5.74
CA ASN A 133 6.25 -2.39 -4.62
C ASN A 133 6.40 -3.88 -4.25
N PHE A 134 6.48 -4.79 -5.24
CA PHE A 134 6.63 -6.23 -5.00
C PHE A 134 7.88 -6.57 -4.19
N THR A 135 9.05 -6.05 -4.62
CA THR A 135 10.31 -6.33 -3.94
C THR A 135 10.30 -5.80 -2.51
N SER A 136 9.71 -4.62 -2.30
CA SER A 136 9.62 -4.00 -0.99
C SER A 136 8.66 -4.74 -0.05
N GLU A 137 7.49 -5.14 -0.53
CA GLU A 137 6.53 -5.91 0.24
C GLU A 137 7.09 -7.29 0.58
N LEU A 138 7.77 -7.97 -0.35
CA LEU A 138 8.40 -9.25 -0.07
C LEU A 138 9.46 -9.16 1.04
N LEU A 139 10.26 -8.09 1.07
CA LEU A 139 11.22 -7.83 2.16
C LEU A 139 10.49 -7.65 3.50
N ILE A 140 9.44 -6.83 3.53
CA ILE A 140 8.59 -6.62 4.72
C ILE A 140 7.96 -7.93 5.18
N MET A 141 7.40 -8.72 4.27
CA MET A 141 6.82 -10.05 4.53
C MET A 141 7.82 -11.00 5.18
N SER A 142 9.04 -11.07 4.63
CA SER A 142 10.10 -11.93 5.17
C SER A 142 10.48 -11.53 6.60
N SER A 143 10.51 -10.23 6.89
CA SER A 143 10.83 -9.71 8.22
C SER A 143 9.72 -9.99 9.24
N LEU A 144 8.46 -9.87 8.85
CA LEU A 144 7.29 -10.16 9.67
C LEU A 144 7.16 -11.65 9.96
N PHE A 145 7.39 -12.49 8.95
CA PHE A 145 7.36 -13.93 9.08
C PHE A 145 8.42 -14.45 10.05
N ASN A 146 9.65 -13.91 9.96
CA ASN A 146 10.72 -14.23 10.91
C ASN A 146 10.41 -13.77 12.34
N TRP A 147 9.65 -12.69 12.52
CA TRP A 147 9.23 -12.22 13.85
C TRP A 147 8.10 -13.08 14.44
N CYS A 148 7.05 -13.34 13.68
CA CYS A 148 5.96 -14.22 14.08
C CYS A 148 5.31 -14.88 12.85
N PRO A 149 5.38 -16.22 12.71
CA PRO A 149 4.85 -16.92 11.54
C PRO A 149 3.35 -16.72 11.30
N THR A 150 2.56 -16.43 12.34
CA THR A 150 1.10 -16.22 12.22
C THR A 150 0.74 -14.98 11.40
N THR A 151 1.68 -14.03 11.25
CA THR A 151 1.49 -12.82 10.44
C THR A 151 1.28 -13.13 8.96
N ILE A 152 1.68 -14.31 8.46
CA ILE A 152 1.53 -14.66 7.05
C ILE A 152 0.08 -14.76 6.60
N ILE A 153 -0.83 -15.19 7.47
CA ILE A 153 -2.26 -15.29 7.17
C ILE A 153 -2.83 -13.89 6.95
N LEU A 154 -2.48 -12.98 7.86
CA LEU A 154 -2.93 -11.59 7.86
C LEU A 154 -2.46 -10.87 6.60
N LEU A 155 -1.19 -11.07 6.26
CA LEU A 155 -0.58 -10.44 5.10
C LEU A 155 -1.04 -11.07 3.78
N GLY A 156 -1.27 -12.38 3.75
CA GLY A 156 -1.87 -13.05 2.59
C GLY A 156 -3.28 -12.51 2.30
N LEU A 157 -4.08 -12.29 3.36
CA LEU A 157 -5.39 -11.64 3.25
C LEU A 157 -5.26 -10.20 2.74
N SER A 158 -4.30 -9.42 3.24
CA SER A 158 -4.14 -8.04 2.76
C SER A 158 -3.84 -8.00 1.26
N MET A 159 -2.95 -8.86 0.77
CA MET A 159 -2.59 -8.95 -0.67
C MET A 159 -3.76 -9.40 -1.55
N LEU A 160 -4.57 -10.32 -1.06
CA LEU A 160 -5.74 -10.79 -1.81
C LEU A 160 -6.81 -9.69 -1.90
N ILE A 161 -7.02 -8.94 -0.82
CA ILE A 161 -7.98 -7.83 -0.82
C ILE A 161 -7.47 -6.69 -1.71
N THR A 162 -6.17 -6.35 -1.66
CA THR A 162 -5.61 -5.31 -2.55
C THR A 162 -5.83 -5.64 -4.02
N ALA A 163 -5.54 -6.87 -4.43
CA ALA A 163 -5.76 -7.33 -5.80
C ALA A 163 -7.24 -7.33 -6.23
N SER A 164 -8.18 -7.38 -5.28
CA SER A 164 -9.61 -7.45 -5.57
C SER A 164 -10.27 -6.09 -5.84
N TYR A 165 -9.79 -5.01 -5.22
CA TYR A 165 -10.37 -3.67 -5.41
C TYR A 165 -9.64 -2.82 -6.46
N SER A 166 -8.41 -3.19 -6.81
CA SER A 166 -7.53 -2.50 -7.77
C SER A 166 -7.83 -2.86 -9.22
#